data_AF-A0A0F8YQB7-F1
#
_entry.id   AF-A0A0F8YQB7-F1
#
_cell.length_a   1.000
_cell.length_b   1.000
_cell.length_c   1.000
_cell.angle_alpha   90.00
_cell.angle_beta   90.00
_cell.angle_gamma   90.00
#
_symmetry.space_group_name_H-M   'P 1'
#
loop_
_entity.id
_entity.type
_entity.pdbx_description
1 polymer ?
#
loop_
_entity_poly.entity_id
_entity_poly.type
_entity_poly.pdbx_seq_one_letter_code
_entity_poly.pdbx_strand_id
1 'polypeptide(L)' 'MNHLAIIPARGGSKGLKDKNIAPLCGKPLISYTIEAAIESKVFDKIIVSTDSSKIASASKGAEILIR' A
#
# COMPACT_ATOMS: atom_id res chain seq x y z
N MET A 1 1.59 16.34 17.33
CA MET A 1 2.03 16.38 15.92
C MET A 1 1.26 15.30 15.19
N ASN A 2 0.73 15.58 14.00
CA ASN A 2 0.06 14.55 13.19
C ASN A 2 1.06 13.99 12.16
N HIS A 3 1.40 12.72 12.29
CA HIS A 3 2.30 12.00 11.39
C HIS A 3 1.47 11.22 10.37
N LEU A 4 1.62 11.59 9.09
CA LEU A 4 0.93 10.96 7.97
C LEU A 4 1.92 10.10 7.16
N ALA A 5 1.60 8.82 6.96
CA ALA A 5 2.26 7.96 6.01
C ALA A 5 1.50 7.94 4.68
N ILE A 6 2.21 8.15 3.57
CA ILE A 6 1.67 8.03 2.21
C ILE A 6 2.45 6.94 1.47
N ILE A 7 1.74 5.93 0.98
CA ILE A 7 2.27 4.79 0.23
C ILE A 7 1.80 4.91 -1.23
N PRO A 8 2.62 5.49 -2.12
CA PRO A 8 2.27 5.59 -3.54
C PRO A 8 2.44 4.23 -4.23
N ALA A 9 1.34 3.70 -4.78
CA ALA A 9 1.32 2.39 -5.40
C ALA A 9 0.56 2.43 -6.73
N ARG A 10 1.22 2.87 -7.81
CA ARG A 10 0.63 2.88 -9.15
C ARG A 10 0.43 1.47 -9.71
N GLY A 11 -0.56 1.34 -10.58
CA GLY A 11 -0.68 0.27 -11.56
C GLY A 11 0.41 0.37 -12.64
N GLY A 12 0.47 -0.63 -13.52
CA GLY A 12 1.35 -0.58 -14.69
C GLY A 12 2.84 -0.59 -14.34
N SER A 13 3.25 -1.45 -13.41
CA SER A 13 4.68 -1.61 -13.07
C SER A 13 5.49 -2.06 -14.29
N LYS A 14 6.56 -1.31 -14.63
CA LYS A 14 7.39 -1.52 -15.84
C LYS A 14 8.29 -2.76 -15.78
N GLY A 15 8.88 -3.05 -14.61
CA GLY A 15 9.78 -4.19 -14.43
C GLY A 15 9.00 -5.49 -14.21
N LEU A 16 8.41 -5.62 -13.02
CA LEU A 16 7.48 -6.71 -12.71
C LEU A 16 6.05 -6.20 -12.84
N LYS A 17 5.27 -6.73 -13.78
CA LYS A 17 3.85 -6.39 -13.93
C LYS A 17 3.11 -6.60 -12.60
N ASP A 18 2.27 -5.64 -12.23
CA ASP A 18 1.45 -5.68 -11.01
C ASP A 18 2.23 -5.96 -9.70
N LYS A 19 3.51 -5.54 -9.64
CA LYS A 19 4.43 -5.74 -8.50
C LYS A 19 3.80 -5.53 -7.12
N ASN A 20 3.01 -4.47 -6.94
CA ASN A 20 2.43 -4.12 -5.62
C ASN A 20 1.42 -5.15 -5.11
N ILE A 21 0.78 -5.91 -5.99
CA ILE A 21 -0.14 -7.00 -5.64
C ILE A 21 0.44 -8.39 -5.91
N ALA A 22 1.67 -8.46 -6.42
CA ALA A 22 2.35 -9.73 -6.62
C ALA A 22 2.53 -10.43 -5.26
N PRO A 23 2.26 -11.75 -5.19
CA PRO A 23 2.45 -12.50 -3.96
C PRO A 23 3.95 -12.57 -3.63
N LEU A 24 4.29 -12.17 -2.42
CA LEU A 24 5.59 -12.36 -1.79
C LEU A 24 5.35 -13.10 -0.48
N CYS A 25 5.97 -14.27 -0.32
CA CYS A 25 5.83 -15.17 0.82
C CYS A 25 4.37 -15.31 1.34
N GLY A 26 3.40 -15.46 0.42
CA GLY A 26 2.00 -15.72 0.73
C GLY A 26 1.09 -14.48 0.89
N LYS A 27 1.61 -13.25 0.80
CA LYS A 27 0.78 -12.02 0.83
C LYS A 27 1.18 -11.02 -0.26
N PRO A 28 0.27 -10.11 -0.67
CA PRO A 28 0.60 -9.05 -1.60
C PRO A 28 1.78 -8.20 -1.11
N LEU A 29 2.70 -7.82 -2.01
CA LEU A 29 3.88 -7.03 -1.63
C LEU A 29 3.52 -5.76 -0.84
N ILE A 30 2.45 -5.05 -1.23
CA ILE A 30 2.03 -3.82 -0.56
C ILE A 30 1.62 -4.02 0.90
N SER A 31 1.14 -5.23 1.26
CA SER A 31 0.72 -5.54 2.63
C SER A 31 1.88 -5.41 3.61
N TYR A 32 3.10 -5.79 3.21
CA TYR A 32 4.29 -5.64 4.05
C TYR A 32 4.55 -4.19 4.47
N THR A 33 4.42 -3.25 3.52
CA THR A 33 4.64 -1.83 3.81
C THR A 33 3.55 -1.26 4.72
N ILE A 34 2.29 -1.65 4.50
CA ILE A 34 1.17 -1.20 5.33
C ILE A 34 1.32 -1.75 6.75
N GLU A 35 1.60 -3.05 6.89
CA GLU A 35 1.79 -3.69 8.19
C GLU A 35 2.96 -3.06 8.96
N ALA A 36 4.10 -2.83 8.30
CA ALA A 36 5.24 -2.16 8.93
C ALA A 36 4.88 -0.74 9.42
N ALA A 37 4.10 0.01 8.64
CA ALA A 37 3.64 1.34 9.04
C ALA A 37 2.69 1.27 10.25
N ILE A 38 1.77 0.30 10.29
CA ILE A 38 0.87 0.06 11.43
C ILE A 38 1.65 -0.34 12.67
N GLU A 39 2.54 -1.33 12.55
CA GLU A 39 3.34 -1.88 13.65
C GLU A 39 4.31 -0.85 14.25
N SER A 40 4.76 0.11 13.45
CA SER A 40 5.63 1.19 13.92
C SER A 40 4.99 2.04 15.03
N LYS A 41 3.65 2.19 15.01
CA LYS A 41 2.90 3.10 15.91
C LYS A 41 3.38 4.56 15.87
N VAL A 42 4.04 4.97 14.79
CA VAL A 42 4.56 6.33 14.59
C VAL A 42 3.56 7.23 13.86
N PHE A 43 2.63 6.65 13.08
CA PHE A 43 1.72 7.40 12.21
C PHE A 43 0.29 7.40 12.75
N ASP A 44 -0.34 8.56 12.73
CA ASP A 44 -1.77 8.73 13.05
C ASP A 44 -2.66 8.27 11.89
N LYS A 45 -2.13 8.37 10.66
CA LYS A 45 -2.86 8.04 9.44
C LYS A 45 -1.94 7.42 8.40
N ILE A 46 -2.44 6.37 7.74
CA ILE A 46 -1.73 5.67 6.67
C ILE A 46 -2.63 5.67 5.43
N ILE A 47 -2.14 6.24 4.33
CA ILE A 47 -2.88 6.36 3.08
C ILE A 47 -2.12 5.64 1.97
N VAL A 48 -2.81 4.77 1.22
CA VAL A 48 -2.31 4.24 -0.05
C VAL A 48 -2.89 5.06 -1.20
N SER A 49 -2.01 5.65 -2.01
CA SER A 49 -2.41 6.43 -3.18
C SER A 49 -2.19 5.64 -4.46
N THR A 50 -3.27 5.28 -5.15
CA THR A 50 -3.25 4.37 -6.29
C THR A 50 -4.28 4.75 -7.36
N ASP A 51 -3.96 4.41 -8.60
CA ASP A 51 -4.84 4.49 -9.79
C ASP A 51 -5.46 3.11 -10.13
N SER A 52 -5.18 2.07 -9.32
CA SER A 52 -5.59 0.71 -9.59
C SER A 52 -6.53 0.19 -8.52
N SER A 53 -7.76 -0.17 -8.92
CA SER A 53 -8.74 -0.82 -8.05
C SER A 53 -8.25 -2.15 -7.45
N LYS A 54 -7.37 -2.87 -8.17
CA LYS A 54 -6.75 -4.11 -7.66
C LYS A 54 -5.80 -3.83 -6.50
N ILE A 55 -4.98 -2.79 -6.62
CA ILE A 55 -4.05 -2.37 -5.56
C ILE A 55 -4.85 -1.86 -4.35
N ALA A 56 -5.90 -1.06 -4.58
CA ALA A 56 -6.81 -0.61 -3.53
C ALA A 56 -7.41 -1.79 -2.75
N SER A 57 -7.91 -2.82 -3.44
CA SER A 57 -8.47 -4.02 -2.82
C SER A 57 -7.46 -4.84 -2.02
N ALA A 58 -6.17 -4.80 -2.39
CA ALA A 58 -5.11 -5.51 -1.68
C ALA A 58 -4.57 -4.72 -0.47
N SER A 59 -4.85 -3.42 -0.39
CA SER A 59 -4.30 -2.48 0.59
C SER A 59 -5.08 -2.46 1.90
N LYS A 60 -5.27 -3.63 2.51
CA LYS A 60 -6.03 -3.78 3.76
C LYS A 60 -5.31 -3.07 4.92
N GLY A 61 -6.05 -2.34 5.75
CA GLY A 61 -5.52 -1.65 6.94
C GLY A 61 -5.01 -0.22 6.69
N ALA A 62 -5.08 0.28 5.46
CA ALA A 62 -4.78 1.67 5.12
C ALA A 62 -6.02 2.36 4.51
N GLU A 63 -6.09 3.69 4.64
CA GLU A 63 -7.07 4.48 3.88
C GLU A 63 -6.65 4.55 2.41
N ILE A 64 -7.62 4.53 1.50
CA ILE A 64 -7.34 4.52 0.06
C ILE A 64 -7.64 5.90 -0.54
N LEU A 65 -6.66 6.45 -1.24
CA LEU A 65 -6.82 7.61 -2.11
C LEU A 65 -6.71 7.15 -3.57
N ILE A 66 -7.86 6.97 -4.22
CA ILE A 66 -7.95 6.69 -5.66
C ILE A 66 -7.60 7.97 -6.44
N ARG A 67 -6.76 7.89 -7.46
CA ARG A 67 -6.38 9.02 -8.35
C ARG A 67 -6.26 8.61 -9.80
#